data_AF-A0A1C9U4V1-F1
#
_entry.id   AF-A0A1C9U4V1-F1
#
_cell.length_a   1.000
_cell.length_b   1.000
_cell.length_c   1.000
_cell.angle_alpha   90.00
_cell.angle_beta   90.00
_cell.angle_gamma   90.00
#
_symmetry.space_group_name_H-M   'P 1'
#
loop_
_entity.id
_entity.type
_entity.pdbx_description
1 polymer ?
#
loop_
_entity_poly.entity_id
_entity_poly.type
_entity_poly.pdbx_seq_one_letter_code
_entity_poly.pdbx_strand_id
1 'polypeptide(L)'
;MGLVPAELAVMCELLVRGPQTVGELRTRCERMHPFNDLNAVEEILKELAERETPLVVRLPRQAGRKEARTAHLFCGPPKISADDQEAAPEPARVRVQAADDRVTKLEEEVASLREEVAGLREMVEEFKRQFE
;
A
#
# COMPACT_ATOMS: atom_id res chain seq x y z
N MET A 1 15.46 21.46 8.87
CA MET A 1 14.48 20.70 8.07
C MET A 1 14.36 21.39 6.72
N GLY A 2 15.14 20.97 5.73
CA GLY A 2 15.02 21.49 4.36
C GLY A 2 13.75 20.91 3.73
N LEU A 3 12.63 21.61 3.90
CA LEU A 3 11.35 21.25 3.30
C LEU A 3 11.12 22.12 2.06
N VAL A 4 10.67 21.51 0.97
CA VAL A 4 10.26 22.26 -0.21
C VAL A 4 8.87 22.88 -0.01
N PRO A 5 8.46 23.90 -0.79
CA PRO A 5 7.18 24.58 -0.57
C PRO A 5 5.95 23.67 -0.50
N ALA A 6 5.93 22.59 -1.29
CA ALA A 6 4.85 21.60 -1.28
C ALA A 6 4.77 20.84 0.06
N GLU A 7 5.91 20.35 0.56
CA GLU A 7 6.01 19.69 1.86
C GLU A 7 5.64 20.64 3.00
N LEU A 8 6.09 21.91 2.95
CA LEU A 8 5.74 22.94 3.92
C LEU A 8 4.23 23.18 3.99
N ALA A 9 3.55 23.26 2.86
CA ALA A 9 2.10 23.45 2.81
C ALA A 9 1.36 22.30 3.52
N VAL A 10 1.71 21.04 3.18
CA VAL A 10 1.14 19.85 3.82
C VAL A 10 1.42 19.83 5.32
N MET A 11 2.66 20.09 5.71
CA MET A 11 3.05 20.11 7.12
C MET A 11 2.31 21.18 7.91
N CYS A 12 2.18 22.39 7.37
CA CYS A 12 1.42 23.47 8.01
C CYS A 12 -0.04 23.11 8.23
N GLU A 13 -0.71 22.55 7.21
CA GLU A 13 -2.11 22.12 7.35
C GLU A 13 -2.27 21.00 8.39
N LEU A 14 -1.38 20.00 8.40
CA LEU A 14 -1.43 18.93 9.41
C LEU A 14 -1.19 19.45 10.82
N LEU A 15 -0.29 20.41 11.01
CA LEU A 15 0.01 21.00 12.32
C LEU A 15 -1.16 21.83 12.88
N VAL A 16 -1.88 22.57 12.03
CA VAL A 16 -2.95 23.49 12.49
C VAL A 16 -4.34 22.87 12.50
N ARG A 17 -4.57 21.77 11.78
CA ARG A 17 -5.88 21.09 11.69
C ARG A 17 -5.88 19.63 12.10
N GLY A 18 -4.71 19.07 12.43
CA GLY A 18 -4.58 17.67 12.79
C GLY A 18 -4.70 16.73 11.58
N PRO A 19 -5.09 15.45 11.81
CA PRO A 19 -5.08 14.43 10.77
C PRO A 19 -6.11 14.68 9.66
N GLN A 20 -5.68 14.58 8.40
CA GLN A 20 -6.49 14.95 7.22
C GLN A 20 -6.36 13.91 6.10
N THR A 21 -7.36 13.84 5.22
CA THR A 21 -7.29 13.00 4.00
C THR A 21 -6.52 13.72 2.89
N VAL A 22 -6.11 12.97 1.87
CA VAL A 22 -5.42 13.50 0.68
C VAL A 22 -6.28 14.55 -0.03
N GLY A 23 -7.59 14.30 -0.15
CA GLY A 23 -8.53 15.24 -0.75
C GLY A 23 -8.64 16.54 0.04
N GLU A 24 -8.71 16.46 1.36
CA GLU A 24 -8.71 17.64 2.23
C GLU A 24 -7.42 18.44 2.09
N LEU A 25 -6.26 17.77 2.11
CA LEU A 25 -4.97 18.42 1.98
C LEU A 25 -4.83 19.13 0.63
N ARG A 26 -5.25 18.50 -0.48
CA ARG A 26 -5.21 19.13 -1.81
C ARG A 26 -5.98 20.45 -1.83
N THR A 27 -7.19 20.48 -1.27
CA THR A 27 -8.03 21.70 -1.25
C THR A 27 -7.50 22.73 -0.25
N ARG A 28 -7.06 22.31 0.94
CA ARG A 28 -6.69 23.25 2.02
C ARG A 28 -5.31 23.86 1.81
N CYS A 29 -4.39 23.14 1.15
CA CYS A 29 -3.06 23.68 0.82
C CYS A 29 -3.07 24.69 -0.33
N GLU A 30 -4.20 24.88 -1.04
CA GLU A 30 -4.28 25.62 -2.32
C GLU A 30 -3.72 27.05 -2.24
N ARG A 31 -3.85 27.73 -1.08
CA ARG A 31 -3.31 29.09 -0.87
C ARG A 31 -1.80 29.14 -0.60
N MET A 32 -1.20 28.03 -0.19
CA MET A 32 0.23 27.92 0.13
C MET A 32 1.01 27.31 -1.04
N HIS A 33 0.48 26.22 -1.60
CA HIS A 33 1.04 25.54 -2.75
C HIS A 33 -0.09 24.82 -3.52
N PRO A 34 -0.37 25.20 -4.78
CA PRO A 34 -1.38 24.52 -5.57
C PRO A 34 -0.87 23.14 -6.01
N PHE A 35 -1.67 22.10 -5.80
CA PHE A 35 -1.39 20.74 -6.24
C PHE A 35 -2.21 20.40 -7.49
N ASN A 36 -1.53 19.84 -8.50
CA ASN A 36 -2.16 19.49 -9.77
C ASN A 36 -3.29 18.45 -9.59
N ASP A 37 -2.99 17.36 -8.89
CA ASP A 37 -3.89 16.24 -8.65
C ASP A 37 -3.70 15.65 -7.25
N LEU A 38 -4.47 14.60 -6.93
CA LEU A 38 -4.36 13.90 -5.65
C LEU A 38 -3.04 13.11 -5.55
N ASN A 39 -2.52 12.59 -6.66
CA ASN A 39 -1.29 11.80 -6.69
C ASN A 39 -0.09 12.64 -6.25
N ALA A 40 -0.02 13.91 -6.66
CA ALA A 40 1.02 14.83 -6.22
C ALA A 40 1.04 15.00 -4.70
N VAL A 41 -0.12 15.01 -4.04
CA VAL A 41 -0.21 15.06 -2.58
C VAL A 41 0.19 13.71 -1.96
N GLU A 42 -0.22 12.59 -2.57
CA GLU A 42 0.17 11.25 -2.11
C GLU A 42 1.69 11.04 -2.14
N GLU A 43 2.37 11.44 -3.22
CA GLU A 43 3.83 11.34 -3.32
C GLU A 43 4.52 12.19 -2.26
N ILE A 44 4.07 13.42 -2.01
CA ILE A 44 4.63 14.26 -0.92
C ILE A 44 4.44 13.61 0.45
N LEU A 45 3.27 13.02 0.71
CA LEU A 45 3.01 12.33 1.97
C LEU A 45 3.89 11.08 2.13
N LYS A 46 4.14 10.37 1.02
CA LYS A 46 5.03 9.21 0.98
C LYS A 46 6.48 9.64 1.24
N GLU A 47 6.98 10.66 0.54
CA GLU A 47 8.31 11.22 0.74
C GLU A 47 8.52 11.67 2.20
N LEU A 48 7.54 12.36 2.80
CA LEU A 48 7.58 12.80 4.19
C LEU A 48 7.56 11.63 5.20
N ALA A 49 6.96 10.50 4.85
CA ALA A 49 6.92 9.30 5.67
C ALA A 49 8.21 8.45 5.53
N GLU A 50 8.85 8.47 4.35
CA GLU A 50 10.03 7.67 4.02
C GLU A 50 11.37 8.35 4.36
N ARG A 51 11.35 9.59 4.86
CA ARG A 51 12.57 10.28 5.33
C ARG A 51 13.25 9.48 6.45
N GLU A 52 14.57 9.66 6.59
CA GLU A 52 15.36 9.06 7.70
C GLU A 52 14.73 9.35 9.07
N THR A 53 14.18 10.55 9.25
CA THR A 53 13.27 10.86 10.36
C THR A 53 11.87 11.14 9.79
N PRO A 54 10.93 10.18 9.89
CA PRO A 54 9.58 10.36 9.38
C PRO A 54 8.89 11.56 10.03
N LEU A 55 8.22 12.37 9.21
CA LEU A 55 7.51 13.57 9.67
C LEU A 55 6.01 13.37 9.76
N VAL A 56 5.49 12.37 9.05
CA VAL A 56 4.08 12.03 8.99
C VAL A 56 3.87 10.53 9.08
N VAL A 57 2.66 10.12 9.44
CA VAL A 57 2.24 8.71 9.47
C VAL A 57 0.81 8.59 8.94
N ARG A 58 0.59 7.59 8.09
CA ARG A 58 -0.76 7.23 7.64
C ARG A 58 -1.47 6.47 8.75
N LEU A 59 -2.62 6.97 9.18
CA LEU A 59 -3.45 6.34 10.19
C LEU A 59 -4.30 5.22 9.57
N PRO A 60 -4.69 4.21 10.37
CA PRO A 60 -5.69 3.26 9.94
C PRO A 60 -7.01 3.95 9.60
N ARG A 61 -7.81 3.32 8.75
CA ARG A 61 -9.12 3.85 8.37
C ARG A 61 -10.09 3.70 9.53
N GLN A 62 -10.72 4.81 9.92
CA GLN A 62 -11.83 4.79 10.86
C GLN A 62 -13.03 4.02 10.31
N ALA A 63 -13.77 3.36 11.20
CA ALA A 63 -15.00 2.65 10.84
C ALA A 63 -15.98 3.59 10.11
N GLY A 64 -16.53 3.13 8.98
CA GLY A 64 -17.46 3.91 8.15
C GLY A 64 -16.81 4.98 7.26
N ARG A 65 -15.47 5.14 7.27
CA ARG A 65 -14.75 6.07 6.39
C ARG A 65 -14.03 5.34 5.26
N LYS A 66 -14.19 5.85 4.03
CA LYS A 66 -13.55 5.29 2.83
C LYS A 66 -12.07 5.66 2.71
N GLU A 67 -11.67 6.80 3.27
CA GLU A 67 -10.33 7.37 3.12
C GLU A 67 -9.56 7.28 4.44
N ALA A 68 -8.27 6.96 4.34
CA ALA A 68 -7.33 7.07 5.44
C ALA A 68 -6.90 8.53 5.64
N ARG A 69 -6.49 8.86 6.87
CA ARG A 69 -5.96 10.18 7.21
C ARG A 69 -4.47 10.09 7.50
N THR A 70 -3.75 11.17 7.27
CA THR A 70 -2.34 11.30 7.62
C THR A 70 -2.19 12.27 8.78
N ALA A 71 -1.35 11.93 9.76
CA ALA A 71 -1.02 12.76 10.92
C ALA A 71 0.46 13.13 10.92
N HIS A 72 0.82 14.28 11.50
CA HIS A 72 2.21 14.64 11.72
C HIS A 72 2.79 13.96 12.98
N LEU A 73 4.11 13.88 13.07
CA LEU A 73 4.83 13.23 14.19
C LEU A 73 5.53 14.20 15.17
N PHE A 74 5.41 15.51 14.93
CA PHE A 74 6.03 16.57 15.76
C PHE A 74 5.55 16.61 17.23
N CYS A 75 4.39 16.02 17.53
CA CYS A 75 3.86 15.90 18.89
C CYS A 75 3.99 14.47 19.44
N GLY A 76 4.92 13.68 18.87
CA GLY A 76 5.04 12.25 19.11
C GLY A 76 4.07 11.42 18.27
N PRO A 77 4.12 10.08 18.41
CA PRO A 77 3.23 9.18 17.69
C PRO A 77 1.76 9.42 18.07
N PRO A 78 0.84 9.52 17.09
CA PRO A 78 -0.58 9.69 17.38
C PRO A 78 -1.12 8.48 18.16
N LYS A 79 -1.94 8.76 19.18
CA LYS A 79 -2.65 7.71 19.92
C LYS A 79 -3.76 7.16 19.03
N ILE A 80 -3.56 5.97 18.49
CA ILE A 80 -4.57 5.25 17.71
C ILE A 80 -5.52 4.59 18.71
N SER A 81 -6.78 5.02 18.74
CA SER A 81 -7.81 4.46 19.64
C SER A 81 -8.27 3.10 19.12
N ALA A 82 -8.87 2.26 19.99
CA ALA A 82 -9.48 1.01 19.54
C ALA A 82 -10.59 1.24 18.49
N ASP A 83 -11.29 2.38 18.55
CA ASP A 83 -12.28 2.81 17.54
C ASP A 83 -11.66 3.28 16.21
N ASP A 84 -10.37 3.64 16.22
CA ASP A 84 -9.59 3.97 15.02
C ASP A 84 -8.96 2.72 14.40
N GLN A 85 -9.01 1.57 15.08
CA GLN A 85 -8.51 0.34 14.52
C GLN A 85 -9.44 -0.15 13.41
N GLU A 86 -8.76 -0.59 12.35
CA GLU A 86 -9.27 -1.16 11.14
C GLU A 86 -10.62 -1.86 11.36
N ALA A 87 -11.70 -1.30 10.82
CA ALA A 87 -12.88 -2.10 10.57
C ALA A 87 -12.39 -3.33 9.78
N ALA A 88 -12.63 -4.52 10.32
CA ALA A 88 -12.17 -5.79 9.77
C ALA A 88 -12.30 -5.76 8.23
N PRO A 89 -11.29 -6.27 7.49
CA PRO A 89 -11.26 -6.16 6.04
C PRO A 89 -12.61 -6.59 5.46
N GLU A 90 -13.21 -5.73 4.63
CA GLU A 90 -14.49 -6.02 3.99
C GLU A 90 -14.42 -7.44 3.40
N PRO A 91 -15.46 -8.27 3.56
CA PRO A 91 -15.42 -9.68 3.15
C PRO A 91 -15.07 -9.86 1.66
N ALA A 92 -15.31 -8.83 0.84
CA ALA A 92 -14.88 -8.77 -0.55
C ALA A 92 -13.35 -8.73 -0.72
N ARG A 93 -12.62 -7.94 0.09
CA ARG A 93 -11.14 -7.85 0.02
C ARG A 93 -10.48 -9.14 0.52
N VAL A 94 -11.02 -9.74 1.58
CA VAL A 94 -10.56 -11.05 2.07
C VAL A 94 -10.75 -12.13 1.00
N ARG A 95 -11.87 -12.09 0.27
CA ARG A 95 -12.13 -13.02 -0.84
C ARG A 95 -11.17 -12.82 -2.02
N VAL A 96 -10.84 -11.58 -2.37
CA VAL A 96 -9.88 -11.29 -3.46
C VAL A 96 -8.48 -11.74 -3.07
N GLN A 97 -8.01 -11.40 -1.87
CA GLN A 97 -6.70 -11.85 -1.37
C GLN A 97 -6.60 -13.38 -1.34
N ALA A 98 -7.64 -14.06 -0.82
CA ALA A 98 -7.69 -15.53 -0.81
C ALA A 98 -7.81 -16.14 -2.21
N ALA A 99 -8.33 -15.41 -3.20
CA ALA A 99 -8.34 -15.85 -4.60
C ALA A 99 -6.95 -15.71 -5.23
N ASP A 100 -6.27 -14.59 -5.00
CA ASP A 100 -4.92 -14.32 -5.50
C ASP A 100 -3.92 -15.35 -4.94
N ASP A 101 -3.97 -15.62 -3.62
CA ASP A 101 -3.13 -16.64 -2.97
C ASP A 101 -3.36 -18.05 -3.54
N ARG A 102 -4.60 -18.37 -3.94
CA ARG A 102 -4.93 -19.64 -4.60
C ARG A 102 -4.40 -19.68 -6.02
N VAL A 103 -4.42 -18.56 -6.75
CA VAL A 103 -3.87 -18.48 -8.10
C VAL A 103 -2.36 -18.70 -8.06
N THR A 104 -1.63 -18.04 -7.16
CA THR A 104 -0.18 -18.23 -7.02
C THR A 104 0.20 -19.68 -6.72
N LYS A 105 -0.52 -20.34 -5.79
CA LYS A 105 -0.29 -21.77 -5.50
C LYS A 105 -0.56 -22.66 -6.71
N LEU A 106 -1.63 -22.39 -7.46
CA LEU A 106 -1.94 -23.15 -8.67
C LEU A 106 -0.89 -22.93 -9.76
N GLU A 107 -0.35 -21.72 -9.89
CA GLU A 107 0.73 -21.43 -10.83
C GLU A 107 2.02 -22.20 -10.48
N GLU A 108 2.38 -22.26 -9.20
CA GLU A 108 3.50 -23.06 -8.70
C GLU A 108 3.28 -24.57 -8.93
N GLU A 109 2.10 -25.10 -8.61
CA GLU A 109 1.74 -26.50 -8.86
C GLU A 109 1.79 -26.84 -10.35
N VAL A 110 1.28 -25.97 -11.22
CA VAL A 110 1.33 -26.17 -12.68
C VAL A 110 2.77 -26.15 -13.18
N ALA A 111 3.63 -25.30 -12.64
CA ALA A 111 5.05 -25.27 -13.00
C ALA A 111 5.73 -26.60 -12.61
N SER A 112 5.53 -27.08 -11.38
CA SER A 112 6.08 -28.37 -10.91
C SER A 112 5.60 -29.54 -11.77
N LEU A 113 4.29 -29.63 -12.03
CA LEU A 113 3.72 -30.72 -12.82
C LEU A 113 4.23 -30.70 -14.27
N ARG A 114 4.47 -29.52 -14.85
CA ARG A 114 5.04 -29.41 -16.20
C ARG A 114 6.47 -29.93 -16.26
N GLU A 115 7.27 -29.66 -15.22
CA GLU A 115 8.63 -30.17 -15.11
C GLU A 115 8.65 -31.70 -14.96
N GLU A 116 7.80 -32.25 -14.09
CA GLU A 116 7.64 -33.70 -13.93
C GLU A 116 7.20 -34.39 -15.23
N VAL A 117 6.23 -33.82 -15.95
CA VAL A 117 5.78 -34.35 -17.25
C VAL A 117 6.88 -34.29 -18.29
N ALA A 118 7.70 -33.23 -18.30
CA ALA A 118 8.85 -33.14 -19.21
C ALA A 118 9.87 -34.25 -18.91
N GLY A 119 10.24 -34.44 -17.65
CA GLY A 119 11.16 -35.51 -17.24
C GLY A 119 10.63 -36.93 -17.53
N LEU A 120 9.34 -37.17 -17.30
CA LEU A 120 8.70 -38.45 -17.64
C LEU A 120 8.71 -38.72 -19.14
N ARG A 121 8.47 -37.69 -19.98
CA ARG A 121 8.53 -37.83 -21.44
C ARG A 121 9.93 -38.18 -21.91
N GLU A 122 10.97 -37.55 -21.35
CA GLU A 122 12.36 -37.86 -21.68
C GLU A 122 12.72 -39.31 -21.32
N MET A 123 12.36 -39.76 -20.10
CA MET A 123 12.60 -41.15 -19.68
C MET A 123 11.88 -42.16 -20.59
N VAL A 124 10.66 -41.86 -21.03
CA VAL A 124 9.92 -42.73 -21.96
C VAL A 124 10.59 -42.80 -23.32
N GLU A 125 11.08 -41.68 -23.85
CA GLU A 125 11.80 -41.66 -25.13
C GLU A 125 13.15 -42.37 -25.05
N GLU A 126 13.87 -42.22 -23.93
CA GLU A 126 15.11 -42.97 -23.68
C GLU A 126 14.83 -44.47 -23.57
N PHE A 127 13.80 -44.85 -22.82
CA PHE A 127 13.39 -46.25 -22.70
C PHE A 127 13.02 -46.84 -24.06
N LYS A 128 12.21 -46.16 -24.88
CA LYS A 128 11.88 -46.64 -26.23
C LYS A 128 13.12 -46.86 -27.10
N ARG A 129 14.11 -45.96 -27.06
CA ARG A 129 15.37 -46.10 -27.80
C ARG A 129 16.21 -47.31 -27.38
N GLN A 130 15.99 -47.89 -26.20
CA GLN A 130 16.68 -49.09 -25.76
C GLN A 130 16.08 -50.39 -26.34
N PHE A 131 14.87 -50.32 -26.91
CA PHE A 131 14.16 -51.48 -27.49
C PHE A 131 14.01 -51.40 -29.02
N GLU A 132 14.60 -50.39 -29.67
CA GLU A 132 14.85 -50.31 -31.12
C GLU A 132 16.31 -50.67 -31.43
#